data_AF-A0A2A3YAJ9-F1
#
_entry.id   AF-A0A2A3YAJ9-F1
#
_cell.length_a   1.000
_cell.length_b   1.000
_cell.length_c   1.000
_cell.angle_alpha   90.00
_cell.angle_beta   90.00
_cell.angle_gamma   90.00
#
_symmetry.space_group_name_H-M   'P 1'
#
loop_
_entity.id
_entity.type
_entity.pdbx_description
1 polymer ?
#
loop_
_entity_poly.entity_id
_entity_poly.type
_entity_poly.pdbx_seq_one_letter_code
_entity_poly.pdbx_strand_id
1 'polypeptide(L)'
;MPGRLVRSQTAHRVAQLLGSRKGREHLAAFGWKPGMPVIMTQPSEKLDDVMGLVSVHQGPVLVAMTEPSTDDLRFLHISEPSPALMVVEPCRQDHAINNLFEQAERAGMSMFRVKYWKYSAVAHTIPVFDYEAHSFPQPEQAKISGES
;
A
#
# COMPACT_ATOMS: atom_id res chain seq x y z
N MET A 1 -12.59 -4.95 30.76
CA MET A 1 -11.66 -3.85 30.41
C MET A 1 -12.23 -3.11 29.20
N PRO A 2 -12.67 -1.86 29.33
CA PRO A 2 -13.22 -1.09 28.22
C PRO A 2 -12.12 -0.60 27.26
N GLY A 3 -12.30 -0.87 25.97
CA GLY A 3 -11.99 0.10 24.90
C GLY A 3 -10.53 0.49 24.61
N ARG A 4 -9.52 -0.36 24.82
CA ARG A 4 -8.22 -0.13 24.15
C ARG A 4 -8.36 -0.57 22.70
N LEU A 5 -8.69 0.36 21.80
CA LEU A 5 -8.53 0.16 20.35
C LEU A 5 -7.05 -0.13 20.09
N VAL A 6 -6.69 -1.40 20.04
CA VAL A 6 -5.37 -1.83 19.58
C VAL A 6 -5.34 -1.45 18.09
N ARG A 7 -4.58 -0.40 17.75
CA ARG A 7 -4.33 -0.08 16.34
C ARG A 7 -3.66 -1.30 15.72
N SER A 8 -4.19 -1.77 14.59
CA SER A 8 -3.55 -2.84 13.83
C SER A 8 -2.12 -2.43 13.46
N GLN A 9 -1.23 -3.40 13.33
CA GLN A 9 0.16 -3.17 12.92
C GLN A 9 0.23 -2.39 11.61
N THR A 10 -0.61 -2.75 10.63
CA THR A 10 -0.78 -2.00 9.37
C THR A 10 -1.08 -0.53 9.62
N ALA A 11 -2.03 -0.21 10.51
CA ALA A 11 -2.39 1.17 10.82
C ALA A 11 -1.22 1.96 11.44
N HIS A 12 -0.46 1.31 12.33
CA HIS A 12 0.72 1.92 12.92
C HIS A 12 1.79 2.24 11.86
N ARG A 13 2.11 1.26 11.00
CA ARG A 13 3.11 1.42 9.92
C ARG A 13 2.69 2.47 8.90
N VAL A 14 1.43 2.49 8.48
CA VAL A 14 0.89 3.52 7.58
C VAL A 14 1.03 4.91 8.20
N ALA A 15 0.67 5.07 9.49
CA ALA A 15 0.78 6.34 10.19
C ALA A 15 2.25 6.81 10.31
N GLN A 16 3.18 5.89 10.57
CA GLN A 16 4.62 6.20 10.59
C GLN A 16 5.11 6.68 9.22
N LEU A 17 4.79 5.95 8.14
CA LEU A 17 5.23 6.28 6.80
C LEU A 17 4.67 7.64 6.33
N LEU A 18 3.37 7.85 6.49
CA LEU A 18 2.71 9.11 6.12
C LEU A 18 3.13 10.28 7.02
N GLY A 19 3.56 10.02 8.26
CA GLY A 19 4.13 11.03 9.16
C GLY A 19 5.49 11.55 8.69
N SER A 20 6.28 10.71 8.01
CA SER A 20 7.60 11.07 7.49
C SER A 20 7.53 11.86 6.18
N ARG A 21 8.36 12.91 6.05
CA ARG A 21 8.53 13.63 4.78
C ARG A 21 9.01 12.71 3.67
N LYS A 22 10.03 11.89 3.94
CA LYS A 22 10.59 10.93 2.98
C LYS A 22 9.57 9.86 2.60
N GLY A 23 8.78 9.38 3.56
CA GLY A 23 7.70 8.42 3.29
C GLY A 23 6.63 8.98 2.36
N ARG A 24 6.23 10.25 2.56
CA ARG A 24 5.31 10.95 1.64
C ARG A 24 5.93 11.19 0.27
N GLU A 25 7.20 11.58 0.19
CA GLU A 25 7.93 11.76 -1.07
C GLU A 25 8.01 10.45 -1.86
N HIS A 26 8.32 9.34 -1.18
CA HIS A 26 8.32 8.01 -1.76
C HIS A 26 6.95 7.66 -2.35
N LEU A 27 5.88 7.73 -1.55
CA LEU A 27 4.54 7.43 -2.05
C LEU A 27 4.11 8.36 -3.20
N ALA A 28 4.49 9.63 -3.15
CA ALA A 28 4.17 10.61 -4.20
C ALA A 28 4.84 10.28 -5.54
N ALA A 29 6.03 9.68 -5.53
CA ALA A 29 6.69 9.19 -6.74
C ALA A 29 5.88 8.09 -7.46
N PHE A 30 4.96 7.43 -6.73
CA PHE A 30 4.07 6.39 -7.24
C PHE A 30 2.59 6.83 -7.25
N GLY A 31 2.34 8.13 -7.39
CA GLY A 31 1.00 8.66 -7.67
C GLY A 31 0.14 8.95 -6.45
N TRP A 32 0.62 8.70 -5.22
CA TRP A 32 -0.08 9.15 -4.03
C TRP A 32 -0.09 10.68 -3.94
N LYS A 33 -1.21 11.24 -3.46
CA LYS A 33 -1.35 12.67 -3.19
C LYS A 33 -2.04 12.90 -1.85
N PRO A 34 -1.81 14.05 -1.18
CA PRO A 34 -2.57 14.42 0.00
C PRO A 34 -4.07 14.32 -0.23
N GLY A 35 -4.78 13.66 0.67
CA GLY A 35 -6.21 13.39 0.56
C GLY A 35 -6.57 12.11 -0.19
N MET A 36 -5.62 11.41 -0.81
CA MET A 36 -5.86 10.07 -1.37
C MET A 36 -6.18 9.07 -0.24
N PRO A 37 -7.29 8.31 -0.33
CA PRO A 37 -7.66 7.33 0.68
C PRO A 37 -6.63 6.20 0.81
N VAL A 38 -6.49 5.69 2.04
CA VAL A 38 -5.70 4.49 2.33
C VAL A 38 -6.61 3.48 3.02
N ILE A 39 -6.90 2.37 2.33
CA ILE A 39 -7.66 1.23 2.87
C ILE A 39 -6.67 0.23 3.45
N MET A 40 -6.82 -0.10 4.72
CA MET A 40 -5.96 -1.08 5.39
C MET A 40 -6.64 -2.44 5.38
N THR A 41 -5.89 -3.47 5.01
CA THR A 41 -6.43 -4.83 4.85
C THR A 41 -5.52 -5.88 5.50
N GLN A 42 -6.04 -7.11 5.60
CA GLN A 42 -5.28 -8.31 5.97
C GLN A 42 -5.08 -9.20 4.74
N PRO A 43 -3.99 -9.99 4.68
CA PRO A 43 -3.68 -10.83 3.51
C PRO A 43 -4.77 -11.81 3.09
N SER A 44 -5.54 -12.32 4.06
CA SER A 44 -6.62 -13.27 3.86
C SER A 44 -7.98 -12.61 3.56
N GLU A 45 -8.09 -11.29 3.63
CA GLU A 45 -9.35 -10.60 3.30
C GLU A 45 -9.69 -10.79 1.82
N LYS A 46 -10.98 -10.98 1.56
CA LYS A 46 -11.46 -11.22 0.19
C LYS A 46 -11.31 -9.96 -0.64
N LEU A 47 -10.87 -10.12 -1.87
CA LEU A 47 -10.71 -9.03 -2.82
C LEU A 47 -12.02 -8.25 -3.02
N ASP A 48 -13.15 -8.94 -3.15
CA ASP A 48 -14.46 -8.29 -3.32
C ASP A 48 -14.84 -7.40 -2.14
N ASP A 49 -14.52 -7.80 -0.90
CA ASP A 49 -14.82 -7.03 0.31
C ASP A 49 -13.95 -5.75 0.36
N VAL A 50 -12.66 -5.89 0.08
CA VAL A 50 -11.72 -4.75 0.03
C VAL A 50 -12.10 -3.80 -1.11
N MET A 51 -12.44 -4.31 -2.29
CA MET A 51 -12.86 -3.49 -3.42
C MET A 51 -14.23 -2.84 -3.19
N GLY A 52 -15.10 -3.44 -2.39
CA GLY A 52 -16.32 -2.81 -1.90
C GLY A 52 -16.02 -1.52 -1.13
N LEU A 53 -14.99 -1.53 -0.28
CA LEU A 53 -14.52 -0.32 0.40
C LEU A 53 -13.86 0.68 -0.55
N VAL A 54 -13.03 0.21 -1.50
CA VAL A 54 -12.43 1.09 -2.52
C VAL A 54 -13.51 1.81 -3.33
N SER A 55 -14.62 1.13 -3.64
CA SER A 55 -15.72 1.64 -4.47
C SER A 55 -16.45 2.85 -3.86
N VAL A 56 -16.32 3.12 -2.56
CA VAL A 56 -16.98 4.28 -1.93
C VAL A 56 -16.25 5.59 -2.23
N HIS A 57 -15.02 5.50 -2.74
CA HIS A 57 -14.18 6.66 -3.01
C HIS A 57 -14.25 7.06 -4.49
N GLN A 58 -14.37 8.36 -4.74
CA GLN A 58 -14.26 8.96 -6.07
C GLN A 58 -12.79 9.30 -6.32
N GLY A 59 -12.01 8.33 -6.81
CA GLY A 59 -10.58 8.55 -7.02
C GLY A 59 -9.75 7.27 -6.99
N PRO A 60 -8.46 7.37 -7.37
CA PRO A 60 -7.48 6.35 -7.03
C PRO A 60 -7.33 6.21 -5.52
N VAL A 61 -7.01 4.99 -5.08
CA VAL A 61 -6.92 4.62 -3.66
C VAL A 61 -5.65 3.81 -3.44
N LEU A 62 -5.02 3.99 -2.28
CA LEU A 62 -4.01 3.05 -1.81
C LEU A 62 -4.66 1.95 -0.97
N VAL A 63 -4.32 0.70 -1.25
CA VAL A 63 -4.61 -0.44 -0.38
C VAL A 63 -3.32 -0.83 0.32
N ALA A 64 -3.32 -0.86 1.64
CA ALA A 64 -2.16 -1.07 2.49
C ALA A 64 -2.29 -2.35 3.29
N MET A 65 -1.20 -3.11 3.37
CA MET A 65 -1.16 -4.38 4.08
C MET A 65 0.23 -4.64 4.63
N THR A 66 0.30 -5.26 5.80
CA THR A 66 1.56 -5.78 6.34
C THR A 66 1.76 -7.22 5.87
N GLU A 67 2.93 -7.52 5.31
CA GLU A 67 3.35 -8.88 4.97
C GLU A 67 3.61 -9.68 6.26
N PRO A 68 2.90 -10.79 6.53
CA PRO A 68 3.07 -11.54 7.77
C PRO A 68 4.47 -12.10 7.99
N SER A 69 5.19 -12.41 6.91
CA SER A 69 6.52 -13.04 7.00
C SER A 69 7.65 -12.05 7.27
N THR A 70 7.56 -10.83 6.74
CA THR A 70 8.64 -9.82 6.84
C THR A 70 8.27 -8.61 7.70
N ASP A 71 7.00 -8.45 8.05
CA ASP A 71 6.44 -7.22 8.65
C ASP A 71 6.57 -5.97 7.75
N ASP A 72 6.82 -6.16 6.46
CA ASP A 72 6.92 -5.04 5.52
C ASP A 72 5.54 -4.46 5.23
N LEU A 73 5.47 -3.13 5.23
CA LEU A 73 4.30 -2.40 4.77
C LEU A 73 4.30 -2.34 3.24
N ARG A 74 3.36 -3.06 2.62
CA ARG A 74 3.14 -3.08 1.18
C ARG A 74 1.94 -2.22 0.80
N PHE A 75 2.01 -1.62 -0.38
CA PHE A 75 0.90 -0.86 -0.97
C PHE A 75 0.58 -1.33 -2.38
N LEU A 76 -0.70 -1.38 -2.69
CA LEU A 76 -1.23 -1.33 -4.04
C LEU A 76 -1.83 0.04 -4.29
N HIS A 77 -1.44 0.67 -5.40
CA HIS A 77 -2.20 1.77 -5.96
C HIS A 77 -3.27 1.21 -6.90
N ILE A 78 -4.53 1.51 -6.61
CA ILE A 78 -5.69 1.10 -7.40
C ILE A 78 -6.25 2.32 -8.13
N SER A 79 -6.37 2.24 -9.45
CA SER A 79 -7.02 3.28 -10.26
C SER A 79 -8.54 3.26 -10.09
N GLU A 80 -9.20 4.32 -10.54
CA GLU A 80 -10.63 4.27 -10.79
C GLU A 80 -10.95 3.24 -11.89
N PRO A 81 -12.09 2.53 -11.80
CA PRO A 81 -12.61 1.75 -12.91
C PRO A 81 -12.88 2.66 -14.11
N SER A 82 -12.35 2.32 -15.29
CA SER A 82 -12.36 3.23 -16.44
C SER A 82 -12.88 2.58 -17.72
N PRO A 83 -13.80 3.23 -18.47
CA PRO A 83 -14.25 2.75 -19.77
C PRO A 83 -13.16 2.76 -20.85
N ALA A 84 -12.03 3.46 -20.61
CA ALA A 84 -10.88 3.46 -21.51
C ALA A 84 -10.06 2.18 -21.42
N LEU A 85 -10.29 1.34 -20.40
CA LEU A 85 -9.61 0.06 -20.22
C LEU A 85 -10.40 -1.07 -20.88
N MET A 86 -9.68 -2.07 -21.37
CA MET A 86 -10.29 -3.33 -21.81
C MET A 86 -11.04 -3.97 -20.63
N VAL A 87 -12.30 -4.35 -20.85
CA VAL A 87 -13.10 -5.02 -19.82
C VAL A 87 -12.67 -6.47 -19.73
N VAL A 88 -11.95 -6.83 -18.67
CA VAL A 88 -11.53 -8.21 -18.40
C VAL A 88 -12.59 -9.00 -17.62
N GLU A 89 -12.46 -10.32 -17.59
CA GLU A 89 -13.29 -11.16 -16.74
C GLU A 89 -13.09 -10.81 -15.25
N PRO A 90 -14.15 -10.89 -14.42
CA PRO A 90 -14.01 -10.64 -13.01
C PRO A 90 -13.06 -11.64 -12.35
N CYS A 91 -12.30 -11.17 -11.36
CA CYS A 91 -11.58 -12.05 -10.46
C CYS A 91 -12.53 -13.04 -9.77
N ARG A 92 -11.99 -14.20 -9.40
CA ARG A 92 -12.75 -15.25 -8.71
C ARG A 92 -13.20 -14.77 -7.33
N GLN A 93 -14.35 -15.25 -6.85
CA GLN A 93 -14.94 -14.82 -5.58
C GLN A 93 -14.15 -15.28 -4.33
N ASP A 94 -13.33 -16.31 -4.48
CA ASP A 94 -12.43 -16.84 -3.45
C ASP A 94 -11.06 -16.14 -3.44
N HIS A 95 -10.84 -15.15 -4.31
CA HIS A 95 -9.56 -14.49 -4.45
C HIS A 95 -9.33 -13.54 -3.27
N ALA A 96 -8.32 -13.83 -2.46
CA ALA A 96 -7.85 -12.92 -1.41
C ALA A 96 -7.06 -11.74 -2.01
N ILE A 97 -7.05 -10.60 -1.33
CA ILE A 97 -6.34 -9.40 -1.76
C ILE A 97 -4.84 -9.65 -1.96
N ASN A 98 -4.20 -10.51 -1.17
CA ASN A 98 -2.79 -10.84 -1.31
C ASN A 98 -2.44 -11.40 -2.70
N ASN A 99 -3.36 -12.12 -3.35
CA ASN A 99 -3.12 -12.62 -4.70
C ASN A 99 -3.01 -11.48 -5.73
N LEU A 100 -3.74 -10.38 -5.54
CA LEU A 100 -3.62 -9.20 -6.41
C LEU A 100 -2.30 -8.48 -6.19
N PHE A 101 -1.80 -8.42 -4.94
CA PHE A 101 -0.45 -7.94 -4.64
C PHE A 101 0.60 -8.76 -5.40
N GLU A 102 0.57 -10.09 -5.27
CA GLU A 102 1.52 -10.99 -5.94
C GLU A 102 1.41 -10.94 -7.47
N GLN A 103 0.21 -10.74 -8.01
CA GLN A 103 -0.01 -10.62 -9.45
C GLN A 103 0.57 -9.30 -9.98
N ALA A 104 0.27 -8.18 -9.31
CA ALA A 104 0.76 -6.88 -9.70
C ALA A 104 2.29 -6.78 -9.54
N GLU A 105 2.87 -7.39 -8.50
CA GLU A 105 4.33 -7.44 -8.31
C GLU A 105 5.03 -8.21 -9.44
N ARG A 106 4.54 -9.40 -9.78
CA ARG A 106 5.12 -10.21 -10.88
C ARG A 106 5.00 -9.55 -12.24
N ALA A 107 3.93 -8.79 -12.48
CA ALA A 107 3.63 -8.17 -13.77
C ALA A 107 4.04 -6.69 -13.86
N GLY A 108 4.48 -6.07 -12.76
CA GLY A 108 4.65 -4.63 -12.60
C GLY A 108 3.33 -3.86 -12.49
N MET A 109 2.33 -4.22 -13.30
CA MET A 109 0.95 -3.76 -13.18
C MET A 109 -0.03 -4.88 -13.55
N SER A 110 -1.23 -4.86 -12.98
CA SER A 110 -2.28 -5.81 -13.25
C SER A 110 -3.59 -5.08 -13.58
N MET A 111 -4.16 -5.39 -14.73
CA MET A 111 -5.53 -5.01 -15.05
C MET A 111 -6.48 -6.07 -14.47
N PHE A 112 -7.47 -5.64 -13.70
CA PHE A 112 -8.40 -6.53 -13.04
C PHE A 112 -9.80 -5.94 -12.99
N ARG A 113 -10.78 -6.76 -12.63
CA ARG A 113 -12.16 -6.34 -12.41
C ARG A 113 -12.78 -7.18 -11.30
N VAL A 114 -13.59 -6.58 -10.44
CA VAL A 114 -14.44 -7.32 -9.49
C VAL A 114 -15.86 -7.40 -10.00
N LYS A 115 -16.64 -8.37 -9.49
CA LYS A 115 -17.97 -8.73 -10.01
C LYS A 115 -18.93 -7.55 -10.15
N TYR A 116 -18.84 -6.59 -9.22
CA TYR A 116 -19.76 -5.45 -9.14
C TYR A 116 -19.30 -4.23 -9.95
N TRP A 117 -18.11 -4.29 -10.58
CA TRP A 117 -17.61 -3.22 -11.43
C TRP A 117 -17.97 -3.45 -12.89
N LYS A 118 -18.47 -2.39 -13.54
CA LYS A 118 -18.78 -2.38 -14.97
C LYS A 118 -17.50 -2.38 -15.83
N TYR A 119 -16.47 -1.65 -15.38
CA TYR A 119 -15.22 -1.49 -16.09
C TYR A 119 -14.06 -2.06 -15.28
N SER A 120 -12.94 -2.32 -15.94
CA SER A 120 -11.70 -2.75 -15.29
C SER A 120 -10.98 -1.58 -14.63
N ALA A 121 -10.10 -1.90 -13.69
CA ALA A 121 -9.17 -0.99 -13.05
C ALA A 121 -7.74 -1.54 -13.17
N VAL A 122 -6.76 -0.69 -12.87
CA VAL A 122 -5.34 -1.06 -12.82
C VAL A 122 -4.86 -1.04 -11.38
N ALA A 123 -4.18 -2.11 -10.99
CA ALA A 123 -3.41 -2.23 -9.76
C ALA A 123 -1.92 -2.24 -10.08
N HIS A 124 -1.12 -1.52 -9.33
CA HIS A 124 0.34 -1.69 -9.34
C HIS A 124 0.88 -1.61 -7.93
N THR A 125 1.93 -2.37 -7.65
CA THR A 125 2.60 -2.31 -6.35
C THR A 125 3.46 -1.07 -6.26
N ILE A 126 3.49 -0.48 -5.07
CA ILE A 126 4.49 0.52 -4.72
C ILE A 126 5.67 -0.23 -4.08
N PRO A 127 6.92 0.00 -4.51
CA PRO A 127 8.08 -0.57 -3.87
C PRO A 127 8.08 -0.32 -2.37
N VAL A 128 8.52 -1.32 -1.59
CA VAL A 128 8.60 -1.20 -0.12
C VAL A 128 9.53 -0.04 0.24
N PHE A 129 9.09 0.79 1.20
CA PHE A 129 9.91 1.90 1.68
C PHE A 129 11.02 1.36 2.58
N ASP A 130 12.27 1.51 2.15
CA ASP A 130 13.44 1.14 2.94
C ASP A 130 13.71 2.22 4.01
N TYR A 131 13.41 1.89 5.28
CA TYR A 131 13.65 2.78 6.41
C TYR A 131 15.16 2.93 6.73
N GLU A 132 15.99 1.94 6.41
CA GLU A 132 17.42 1.91 6.71
C GLU A 132 18.21 2.74 5.70
N ALA A 133 17.94 2.60 4.40
CA ALA A 133 18.57 3.43 3.36
C ALA A 133 18.27 4.94 3.52
N HIS A 134 17.20 5.26 4.25
CA HIS A 134 16.75 6.62 4.49
C HIS A 134 17.02 7.10 5.93
N SER A 135 17.61 6.27 6.77
CA SER A 135 18.23 6.66 8.04
C SER A 135 19.66 7.11 7.74
N PHE A 136 19.98 8.39 8.00
CA PHE A 136 21.34 8.91 7.74
C PHE A 136 22.40 8.16 8.56
N PRO A 137 23.65 8.07 8.07
CA PRO A 137 24.77 7.52 8.82
C PRO A 137 24.93 8.30 10.13
N GLN A 138 25.11 7.55 11.21
CA GLN A 138 25.50 8.09 12.51
C GLN A 138 26.75 8.97 12.32
N PRO A 139 26.81 10.20 12.84
CA PRO A 139 28.03 10.97 12.80
C PRO A 139 29.09 10.18 13.57
N GLU A 140 30.11 9.73 12.84
CA GLU A 140 31.36 9.23 13.38
C GLU A 140 31.81 10.21 14.45
N GLN A 141 32.06 9.69 15.67
CA GLN A 141 32.59 10.51 16.74
C GLN A 141 33.97 11.01 16.33
N ALA A 142 34.02 12.20 15.73
CA ALA A 142 35.22 13.01 15.66
C ALA A 142 35.56 13.46 17.08
N LYS A 143 36.11 12.53 17.88
CA LYS A 143 36.79 12.89 19.11
C LYS A 143 38.23 13.22 18.74
N ILE A 144 38.39 14.49 18.39
CA ILE A 144 39.65 15.21 18.49
C ILE A 144 40.08 15.12 19.96
N SER A 145 41.16 14.40 20.21
CA SER A 145 42.07 14.57 21.34
C SER A 145 43.43 14.15 20.77
N GLY A 146 44.25 15.06 20.29
CA GLY A 146 44.74 16.22 21.03
C GLY A 146 46.05 15.78 21.67
N GLU A 147 47.15 16.14 21.02
CA GLU A 147 48.52 16.03 21.50
C GLU A 147 48.65 16.51 22.95
N SER A 148 49.33 15.73 23.78
CA SER A 148 50.45 16.15 24.66
C SER A 148 50.96 14.94 25.43
#